data_AF-A0A843H8W6-F1
#
_entry.id   AF-A0A843H8W6-F1
#
_cell.length_a   1.000
_cell.length_b   1.000
_cell.length_c   1.000
_cell.angle_alpha   90.00
_cell.angle_beta   90.00
_cell.angle_gamma   90.00
#
_symmetry.space_group_name_H-M   'P 1'
#
loop_
_entity.id
_entity.type
_entity.pdbx_description
1 polymer ?
#
loop_
_entity_poly.entity_id
_entity_poly.type
_entity_poly.pdbx_seq_one_letter_code
_entity_poly.pdbx_strand_id
1 'polypeptide(L)'
;MDKKMAILIIAVFCLLCLGSYLIFEPGRDVSYHQVNLTNSCSAKVPVSDQVSEYTDNLDIHYYSDYDYGLNITSFNNASPVTGSQGLLRFNNIKNEVLGTEKAKNGNFTYYKNNKLGTYTVFVEDKMSSNFILMSSKDLTILNTVYDSLEARIIVDDYELQQMYSNNTSNNSSHYY
;
A
#
# COMPACT_ATOMS: atom_id res chain seq x y z
N MET A 1 -40.78 -26.65 29.44
CA MET A 1 -40.67 -26.16 28.06
C MET A 1 -40.34 -27.35 27.17
N ASP A 2 -41.16 -27.65 26.17
CA ASP A 2 -40.94 -28.81 25.32
C ASP A 2 -39.65 -28.67 24.50
N LYS A 3 -38.87 -29.75 24.38
CA LYS A 3 -37.60 -29.76 23.63
C LYS A 3 -37.76 -29.23 22.20
N LYS A 4 -38.92 -29.51 21.57
CA LYS A 4 -39.28 -28.99 20.24
C LYS A 4 -39.45 -27.47 20.22
N MET A 5 -40.02 -26.90 21.28
CA MET A 5 -40.21 -25.46 21.42
C MET A 5 -38.88 -24.73 21.65
N ALA A 6 -37.96 -25.35 22.42
CA ALA A 6 -36.61 -24.81 22.62
C ALA A 6 -35.79 -24.75 21.33
N ILE A 7 -35.83 -25.83 20.51
CA ILE A 7 -35.14 -25.87 19.22
C ILE A 7 -35.65 -24.78 18.28
N LEU A 8 -36.97 -24.56 18.24
CA LEU A 8 -37.58 -23.56 17.37
C LEU A 8 -37.18 -22.14 17.76
N ILE A 9 -37.12 -21.84 19.07
CA ILE A 9 -36.65 -20.54 19.58
C ILE A 9 -35.18 -20.30 19.20
N ILE A 10 -34.30 -21.31 19.35
CA ILE A 10 -32.89 -21.20 18.97
C ILE A 10 -32.73 -20.95 17.47
N ALA A 11 -33.48 -21.66 16.63
CA ALA A 11 -33.42 -21.49 15.18
C ALA A 11 -33.83 -20.07 14.75
N VAL A 12 -34.90 -19.53 15.35
CA VAL A 12 -35.36 -18.16 15.10
C VAL A 12 -34.32 -17.15 15.58
N PHE A 13 -33.70 -17.37 16.74
CA PHE A 13 -32.66 -16.47 17.27
C PHE A 13 -31.41 -16.46 16.37
N CYS A 14 -30.96 -17.62 15.88
CA CYS A 14 -29.86 -17.70 14.92
C CYS A 14 -30.17 -16.99 13.60
N LEU A 15 -31.40 -17.11 13.09
CA LEU A 15 -31.84 -16.40 11.88
C LEU A 15 -31.89 -14.89 12.09
N LEU A 16 -32.34 -14.42 13.26
CA LEU A 16 -32.32 -12.99 13.59
C LEU A 16 -30.88 -12.47 13.73
N CYS A 17 -29.97 -13.23 14.35
CA CYS A 17 -28.56 -12.86 14.43
C CYS A 17 -27.92 -12.76 13.03
N LEU A 18 -28.12 -13.76 12.17
CA LEU A 18 -27.61 -13.74 10.79
C LEU A 18 -28.23 -12.62 9.95
N GLY A 19 -29.55 -12.41 10.07
CA GLY A 19 -30.25 -11.31 9.41
C GLY A 19 -29.74 -9.95 9.88
N SER A 20 -29.53 -9.78 11.18
CA SER A 20 -28.96 -8.54 11.74
C SER A 20 -27.51 -8.34 11.29
N TYR A 21 -26.70 -9.40 11.22
CA TYR A 21 -25.33 -9.32 10.70
C TYR A 21 -25.32 -8.85 9.24
N LEU A 22 -26.23 -9.35 8.40
CA LEU A 22 -26.34 -8.93 6.99
C LEU A 22 -26.93 -7.52 6.80
N ILE A 23 -27.72 -7.01 7.75
CA ILE A 23 -28.30 -5.66 7.71
C ILE A 23 -27.35 -4.62 8.32
N PHE A 24 -26.54 -5.02 9.31
CA PHE A 24 -25.64 -4.16 10.08
C PHE A 24 -24.16 -4.38 9.79
N GLU A 25 -23.77 -5.23 8.84
CA GLU A 25 -22.57 -4.97 8.06
C GLU A 25 -22.93 -3.79 7.16
N PRO A 26 -22.55 -2.54 7.49
CA PRO A 26 -22.37 -1.60 6.42
C PRO A 26 -21.36 -2.30 5.51
N GLY A 27 -21.76 -2.61 4.27
CA GLY A 27 -20.79 -2.52 3.20
C GLY A 27 -20.10 -1.20 3.46
N ARG A 28 -18.82 -1.25 3.89
CA ARG A 28 -18.05 -0.02 4.10
C ARG A 28 -17.93 0.56 2.71
N ASP A 29 -18.93 1.34 2.32
CA ASP A 29 -18.96 2.08 1.08
C ASP A 29 -17.96 3.21 1.27
N VAL A 30 -16.69 2.84 1.09
CA VAL A 30 -15.59 3.78 1.08
C VAL A 30 -15.71 4.54 -0.22
N SER A 31 -15.99 5.84 -0.11
CA SER A 31 -15.93 6.74 -1.25
C SER A 31 -14.47 7.03 -1.56
N TYR A 32 -14.15 7.17 -2.85
CA TYR A 32 -12.79 7.45 -3.31
C TYR A 32 -12.74 8.72 -4.14
N HIS A 33 -11.63 9.45 -4.03
CA HIS A 33 -11.32 10.61 -4.85
C HIS A 33 -9.92 10.46 -5.45
N GLN A 34 -9.64 11.20 -6.52
CA GLN A 34 -8.37 11.11 -7.23
C GLN A 34 -7.36 12.11 -6.65
N VAL A 35 -6.14 11.64 -6.41
CA VAL A 35 -5.00 12.45 -5.96
C VAL A 35 -3.81 12.27 -6.91
N ASN A 36 -3.09 13.36 -7.16
CA ASN A 36 -1.87 13.32 -7.95
C ASN A 36 -0.72 12.87 -7.06
N LEU A 37 -0.09 11.75 -7.42
CA LEU A 37 1.08 11.24 -6.71
C LEU A 37 2.36 11.89 -7.24
N THR A 38 2.41 12.10 -8.55
CA THR A 38 3.46 12.87 -9.24
C THR A 38 2.82 13.71 -10.34
N ASN A 39 3.63 14.41 -11.14
CA ASN A 39 3.17 15.12 -12.32
C ASN A 39 2.62 14.23 -13.45
N SER A 40 2.85 12.91 -13.37
CA SER A 40 2.54 11.95 -14.43
C SER A 40 1.85 10.69 -13.91
N CYS A 41 1.49 10.66 -12.64
CA CYS A 41 0.80 9.54 -12.02
C CYS A 41 -0.20 10.02 -10.96
N SER A 42 -1.40 9.46 -11.00
CA SER A 42 -2.42 9.63 -9.98
C SER A 42 -2.95 8.29 -9.49
N ALA A 43 -3.64 8.33 -8.36
CA ALA A 43 -4.35 7.20 -7.77
C ALA A 43 -5.67 7.65 -7.15
N LYS A 44 -6.59 6.72 -6.96
CA LYS A 44 -7.80 6.93 -6.16
C LYS A 44 -7.52 6.53 -4.71
N VAL A 45 -7.82 7.41 -3.78
CA VAL A 45 -7.66 7.22 -2.33
C VAL A 45 -8.98 7.45 -1.60
N PRO A 46 -9.19 6.86 -0.40
CA PRO A 46 -10.40 7.08 0.37
C PRO A 46 -10.66 8.56 0.63
N VAL A 47 -11.93 8.94 0.68
CA VAL A 47 -12.33 10.26 1.21
C VAL A 47 -12.33 10.14 2.73
N SER A 48 -11.46 10.89 3.40
CA SER A 48 -11.35 10.92 4.86
C SER A 48 -11.16 12.35 5.39
N ASP A 49 -11.47 12.55 6.66
CA ASP A 49 -11.34 13.86 7.32
C ASP A 49 -9.91 14.07 7.86
N GLN A 50 -9.14 12.98 8.03
CA GLN A 50 -7.80 13.01 8.59
C GLN A 50 -6.74 12.65 7.55
N VAL A 51 -6.47 13.62 6.67
CA VAL A 51 -5.44 13.52 5.63
C VAL A 51 -4.32 14.52 5.88
N SER A 52 -3.08 14.11 5.58
CA SER A 52 -1.91 14.97 5.52
C SER A 52 -1.19 14.76 4.20
N GLU A 53 -0.88 15.87 3.53
CA GLU A 53 -0.11 15.89 2.28
C GLU A 53 1.07 16.85 2.43
N TYR A 54 2.27 16.39 2.05
CA TYR A 54 3.43 17.27 1.97
C TYR A 54 4.44 16.79 0.93
N THR A 55 5.18 17.73 0.34
CA THR A 55 6.33 17.44 -0.53
C THR A 55 7.60 17.95 0.14
N ASP A 56 8.63 17.11 0.22
CA ASP A 56 9.92 17.52 0.77
C ASP A 56 10.77 18.30 -0.25
N ASN A 57 11.94 18.76 0.19
CA ASN A 57 12.87 19.51 -0.64
C ASN A 57 13.59 18.66 -1.72
N LEU A 58 13.33 17.36 -1.77
CA LEU A 58 13.82 16.43 -2.78
C LEU A 58 12.71 16.02 -3.76
N ASP A 59 11.58 16.73 -3.76
CA ASP A 59 10.38 16.44 -4.56
C ASP A 59 9.75 15.06 -4.26
N ILE A 60 9.99 14.51 -3.07
CA ILE A 60 9.28 13.32 -2.60
C ILE A 60 7.95 13.78 -2.01
N HIS A 61 6.87 13.27 -2.56
CA HIS A 61 5.51 13.53 -2.11
C HIS A 61 5.08 12.45 -1.11
N TYR A 62 4.44 12.88 -0.02
CA TYR A 62 3.94 12.02 1.03
C TYR A 62 2.45 12.34 1.24
N TYR A 63 1.63 11.33 1.06
CA TYR A 63 0.19 11.34 1.37
C TYR A 63 -0.06 10.36 2.52
N SER A 64 -0.75 10.80 3.56
CA SER A 64 -1.15 9.98 4.70
C SER A 64 -2.62 10.20 5.00
N ASP A 65 -3.39 9.11 5.04
CA ASP A 65 -4.77 9.07 5.49
C ASP A 65 -4.83 8.23 6.77
N TYR A 66 -5.07 8.91 7.89
CA TYR A 66 -5.00 8.32 9.22
C TYR A 66 -6.21 7.46 9.56
N ASP A 67 -7.38 7.74 8.96
CA ASP A 67 -8.61 6.99 9.20
C ASP A 67 -8.50 5.57 8.63
N TYR A 68 -7.88 5.43 7.45
CA TYR A 68 -7.65 4.14 6.79
C TYR A 68 -6.23 3.59 6.99
N GLY A 69 -5.36 4.33 7.66
CA GLY A 69 -3.95 3.95 7.86
C GLY A 69 -3.20 3.78 6.55
N LEU A 70 -3.60 4.52 5.51
CA LEU A 70 -3.01 4.50 4.17
C LEU A 70 -1.89 5.54 4.11
N ASN A 71 -0.72 5.12 3.65
CA ASN A 71 0.42 6.01 3.41
C ASN A 71 0.95 5.76 2.01
N ILE A 72 1.12 6.82 1.23
CA ILE A 72 1.68 6.78 -0.11
C ILE A 72 2.88 7.72 -0.16
N THR A 73 4.03 7.20 -0.54
CA THR A 73 5.24 7.97 -0.82
C THR A 73 5.52 7.85 -2.32
N SER A 74 5.62 8.98 -3.01
CA SER A 74 5.82 9.02 -4.46
C SER A 74 6.95 9.96 -4.84
N PHE A 75 7.71 9.57 -5.85
CA PHE A 75 8.85 10.33 -6.33
C PHE A 75 8.99 10.18 -7.85
N ASN A 76 9.22 11.29 -8.55
CA ASN A 76 9.52 11.27 -9.98
C ASN A 76 11.01 11.59 -10.20
N ASN A 77 11.77 10.60 -10.65
CA ASN A 77 13.23 10.71 -10.82
C ASN A 77 13.64 11.41 -12.13
N ALA A 78 12.71 11.98 -12.90
CA ALA A 78 13.06 12.71 -14.13
C ALA A 78 13.66 14.11 -13.82
N SER A 79 13.56 14.59 -12.58
CA SER A 79 14.15 15.87 -12.18
C SER A 79 15.69 15.79 -12.13
N PRO A 80 16.41 16.61 -12.91
CA PRO A 80 17.87 16.58 -12.94
C PRO A 80 18.51 17.15 -11.67
N VAL A 81 17.76 17.90 -10.85
CA VAL A 81 18.28 18.58 -9.65
C VAL A 81 18.17 17.68 -8.42
N THR A 82 17.08 16.95 -8.28
CA THR A 82 16.74 16.16 -7.08
C THR A 82 16.87 14.65 -7.28
N GLY A 83 17.05 14.18 -8.52
CA GLY A 83 17.04 12.77 -8.91
C GLY A 83 17.86 11.83 -8.01
N SER A 84 19.18 12.06 -7.92
CA SER A 84 20.08 11.14 -7.22
C SER A 84 19.86 11.09 -5.69
N GLN A 85 19.66 12.25 -5.07
CA GLN A 85 19.43 12.36 -3.62
C GLN A 85 18.02 11.89 -3.24
N GLY A 86 17.02 12.26 -4.05
CA GLY A 86 15.63 11.81 -3.90
C GLY A 86 15.52 10.29 -4.02
N LEU A 87 16.18 9.69 -5.01
CA LEU A 87 16.19 8.23 -5.17
C LEU A 87 16.86 7.51 -3.99
N LEU A 88 17.96 8.04 -3.46
CA LEU A 88 18.60 7.49 -2.27
C LEU A 88 17.69 7.58 -1.05
N ARG A 89 17.07 8.74 -0.82
CA ARG A 89 16.13 8.95 0.29
C ARG A 89 14.91 8.04 0.16
N PHE A 90 14.34 7.92 -1.03
CA PHE A 90 13.22 7.04 -1.32
C PHE A 90 13.58 5.57 -1.06
N ASN A 91 14.77 5.12 -1.47
CA ASN A 91 15.23 3.75 -1.20
C ASN A 91 15.41 3.47 0.29
N ASN A 92 15.86 4.46 1.08
CA ASN A 92 15.92 4.32 2.54
C ASN A 92 14.52 4.16 3.15
N ILE A 93 13.56 5.00 2.75
CA ILE A 93 12.16 4.89 3.17
C ILE A 93 11.59 3.52 2.79
N LYS A 94 11.81 3.07 1.55
CA LYS A 94 11.42 1.74 1.07
C LYS A 94 11.92 0.64 2.01
N ASN A 95 13.21 0.65 2.35
CA ASN A 95 13.80 -0.36 3.22
C ASN A 95 13.22 -0.34 4.65
N GLU A 96 12.77 0.82 5.14
CA GLU A 96 12.15 0.95 6.46
C GLU A 96 10.71 0.39 6.52
N VAL A 97 9.94 0.53 5.44
CA VAL A 97 8.48 0.25 5.47
C VAL A 97 8.02 -0.96 4.65
N LEU A 98 8.81 -1.44 3.67
CA LEU A 98 8.40 -2.54 2.77
C LEU A 98 7.98 -3.79 3.55
N GLY A 99 8.71 -4.17 4.59
CA GLY A 99 8.50 -5.44 5.29
C GLY A 99 9.20 -6.61 4.60
N THR A 100 9.09 -7.80 5.18
CA THR A 100 9.90 -8.98 4.79
C THR A 100 9.08 -10.16 4.31
N GLU A 101 7.80 -10.24 4.70
CA GLU A 101 6.93 -11.36 4.35
C GLU A 101 6.18 -11.04 3.06
N LYS A 102 6.59 -11.67 1.96
CA LYS A 102 6.04 -11.44 0.63
C LYS A 102 4.81 -12.31 0.37
N ALA A 103 3.76 -11.73 -0.17
CA ALA A 103 2.54 -12.43 -0.58
C ALA A 103 1.91 -11.78 -1.82
N LYS A 104 0.92 -12.45 -2.42
CA LYS A 104 0.22 -12.01 -3.63
C LYS A 104 -1.27 -11.85 -3.35
N ASN A 105 -1.87 -10.76 -3.83
CA ASN A 105 -3.31 -10.56 -3.84
C ASN A 105 -3.72 -10.10 -5.24
N GLY A 106 -4.53 -10.91 -5.94
CA GLY A 106 -4.92 -10.63 -7.33
C GLY A 106 -3.71 -10.37 -8.24
N ASN A 107 -3.63 -9.14 -8.73
CA ASN A 107 -2.66 -8.71 -9.75
C ASN A 107 -1.36 -8.14 -9.19
N PHE A 108 -1.21 -8.02 -7.86
CA PHE A 108 -0.05 -7.39 -7.28
C PHE A 108 0.60 -8.21 -6.17
N THR A 109 1.90 -7.97 -6.02
CA THR A 109 2.72 -8.46 -4.91
C THR A 109 2.74 -7.41 -3.82
N TYR A 110 2.53 -7.82 -2.58
CA TYR A 110 2.73 -6.99 -1.41
C TYR A 110 3.67 -7.64 -0.42
N TYR A 111 4.17 -6.82 0.49
CA TYR A 111 5.09 -7.18 1.55
C TYR A 111 4.45 -6.78 2.87
N LYS A 112 4.39 -7.72 3.81
CA LYS A 112 3.82 -7.48 5.13
C LYS A 112 4.92 -7.05 6.08
N ASN A 113 4.72 -5.90 6.70
CA ASN A 113 5.57 -5.38 7.76
C ASN A 113 4.91 -5.69 9.11
N ASN A 114 5.29 -6.82 9.72
CA ASN A 114 4.70 -7.27 10.99
C ASN A 114 4.97 -6.30 12.16
N LYS A 115 6.02 -5.46 12.08
CA LYS A 115 6.33 -4.44 13.10
C LYS A 115 5.34 -3.27 13.03
N LEU A 116 4.98 -2.84 11.83
CA LEU A 116 4.06 -1.71 11.61
C LEU A 116 2.59 -2.15 11.47
N GLY A 117 2.35 -3.44 11.26
CA GLY A 117 1.02 -3.98 11.01
C GLY A 117 0.46 -3.54 9.64
N THR A 118 1.33 -3.34 8.65
CA THR A 118 0.96 -2.83 7.33
C THR A 118 1.27 -3.83 6.22
N TYR A 119 0.49 -3.74 5.16
CA TYR A 119 0.76 -4.32 3.85
C TYR A 119 1.35 -3.21 2.98
N THR A 120 2.47 -3.46 2.33
CA THR A 120 3.21 -2.47 1.54
C THR A 120 3.43 -2.96 0.11
N VAL A 121 3.25 -2.08 -0.85
CA VAL A 121 3.50 -2.32 -2.28
C VAL A 121 4.48 -1.28 -2.78
N PHE A 122 5.44 -1.73 -3.57
CA PHE A 122 6.34 -0.86 -4.33
C PHE A 122 6.03 -1.00 -5.81
N VAL A 123 5.88 0.13 -6.49
CA VAL A 123 5.66 0.25 -7.93
C VAL A 123 6.72 1.18 -8.49
N GLU A 124 7.38 0.77 -9.57
CA GLU A 124 8.29 1.62 -10.33
C GLU A 124 7.86 1.58 -11.80
N ASP A 125 7.39 2.73 -12.30
CA ASP A 125 7.13 2.93 -13.71
C ASP A 125 8.34 3.59 -14.37
N LYS A 126 9.11 2.74 -15.06
CA LYS A 126 10.34 3.14 -15.75
C LYS A 126 10.11 4.12 -16.90
N MET A 127 8.93 4.09 -17.54
CA MET A 127 8.65 4.96 -18.69
C MET A 127 8.46 6.41 -18.24
N SER A 128 7.78 6.59 -17.12
CA SER A 128 7.52 7.91 -16.54
C SER A 128 8.50 8.29 -15.43
N SER A 129 9.44 7.40 -15.07
CA SER A 129 10.39 7.56 -13.96
C SER A 129 9.70 7.76 -12.61
N ASN A 130 8.52 7.16 -12.41
CA ASN A 130 7.75 7.24 -11.17
C ASN A 130 8.10 6.08 -10.23
N PHE A 131 8.35 6.40 -8.97
CA PHE A 131 8.56 5.46 -7.87
C PHE A 131 7.47 5.68 -6.85
N ILE A 132 6.71 4.65 -6.51
CA ILE A 132 5.53 4.75 -5.66
C ILE A 132 5.61 3.64 -4.62
N LEU A 133 5.44 4.01 -3.36
CA LEU A 133 5.44 3.10 -2.23
C LEU A 133 4.17 3.34 -1.45
N MET A 134 3.29 2.35 -1.42
CA MET A 134 1.98 2.45 -0.76
C MET A 134 1.94 1.45 0.38
N SER A 135 1.45 1.86 1.53
CA SER A 135 1.20 0.95 2.65
C SER A 135 -0.15 1.21 3.28
N SER A 136 -0.83 0.16 3.72
CA SER A 136 -2.10 0.25 4.43
C SER A 136 -2.21 -0.82 5.50
N LYS A 137 -2.98 -0.56 6.55
CA LYS A 137 -3.41 -1.60 7.50
C LYS A 137 -4.54 -2.47 6.95
N ASP A 138 -5.24 -1.97 5.93
CA ASP A 138 -6.35 -2.65 5.26
C ASP A 138 -5.95 -3.04 3.83
N LEU A 139 -5.91 -4.35 3.57
CA LEU A 139 -5.53 -4.93 2.28
C LEU A 139 -6.56 -4.60 1.18
N THR A 140 -7.83 -4.37 1.53
CA THR A 140 -8.89 -3.99 0.58
C THR A 140 -8.69 -2.56 0.09
N ILE A 141 -8.36 -1.64 1.01
CA ILE A 141 -7.99 -0.26 0.65
C ILE A 141 -6.76 -0.28 -0.25
N LEU A 142 -5.71 -1.02 0.13
CA LEU A 142 -4.48 -1.11 -0.64
C LEU A 142 -4.72 -1.66 -2.05
N ASN A 143 -5.53 -2.72 -2.18
CA ASN A 143 -5.91 -3.28 -3.49
C ASN A 143 -6.64 -2.24 -4.34
N THR A 144 -7.61 -1.52 -3.76
CA THR A 144 -8.41 -0.52 -4.51
C THR A 144 -7.55 0.65 -4.98
N VAL A 145 -6.65 1.15 -4.13
CA VAL A 145 -5.70 2.20 -4.49
C VAL A 145 -4.75 1.69 -5.59
N TYR A 146 -4.20 0.49 -5.41
CA TYR A 146 -3.30 -0.11 -6.40
C TYR A 146 -3.95 -0.28 -7.77
N ASP A 147 -5.16 -0.85 -7.83
CA ASP A 147 -5.89 -1.09 -9.09
C ASP A 147 -6.27 0.22 -9.81
N SER A 148 -6.26 1.35 -9.08
CA SER A 148 -6.53 2.68 -9.62
C SER A 148 -5.30 3.44 -10.12
N LEU A 149 -4.09 2.91 -9.88
CA LEU A 149 -2.86 3.57 -10.30
C LEU A 149 -2.80 3.71 -11.82
N GLU A 150 -2.47 4.92 -12.28
CA GLU A 150 -2.24 5.17 -13.70
C GLU A 150 -0.86 4.67 -14.18
N ALA A 151 0.08 4.45 -13.27
CA ALA A 151 1.40 3.88 -13.55
C ALA A 151 1.28 2.41 -14.02
N ARG A 152 1.70 2.11 -15.25
CA ARG A 152 1.42 0.82 -15.92
C ARG A 152 2.61 -0.14 -16.07
N ILE A 153 3.70 0.02 -15.33
CA ILE A 153 4.78 -0.97 -15.33
C ILE A 153 5.08 -1.38 -13.88
N ILE A 154 4.95 -2.67 -13.63
CA ILE A 154 5.24 -3.31 -12.35
C ILE A 154 6.64 -3.91 -12.50
N VAL A 155 7.55 -3.60 -11.58
CA VAL A 155 8.86 -4.24 -11.52
C VAL A 155 8.66 -5.72 -11.20
N ASP A 156 8.99 -6.58 -12.16
CA ASP A 156 8.98 -8.03 -12.00
C ASP A 156 10.13 -8.45 -11.07
N ASP A 157 9.93 -9.56 -10.36
CA ASP A 157 10.75 -10.07 -9.26
C ASP A 157 12.25 -10.25 -9.60
N TYR A 158 12.55 -10.39 -10.89
CA TYR A 158 13.92 -10.50 -11.40
C TYR A 158 14.76 -9.24 -11.14
N GLU A 159 14.16 -8.05 -11.20
CA GLU A 159 14.88 -6.80 -11.06
C GLU A 159 15.11 -6.40 -9.59
N LEU A 160 14.18 -6.76 -8.70
CA LEU A 160 14.35 -6.60 -7.25
C LEU A 160 15.48 -7.49 -6.70
N GLN A 161 15.62 -8.73 -7.19
CA GLN A 161 16.71 -9.63 -6.76
C GLN A 161 18.11 -9.11 -7.14
N GLN A 162 18.27 -8.50 -8.33
CA GLN A 162 19.54 -7.89 -8.72
C GLN A 162 19.94 -6.69 -7.83
N MET A 163 18.97 -5.94 -7.31
CA MET A 163 19.26 -4.84 -6.38
C MET A 163 19.79 -5.32 -5.03
N TYR A 164 19.31 -6.45 -4.52
CA TYR A 164 19.86 -7.06 -3.30
C TYR A 164 21.26 -7.64 -3.51
N SER A 165 21.58 -8.14 -4.71
CA SER A 165 22.91 -8.68 -5.02
C SER A 165 24.00 -7.60 -5.21
N ASN A 166 23.65 -6.40 -5.67
CA ASN A 166 24.61 -5.31 -5.90
C ASN A 166 25.04 -4.57 -4.62
N ASN A 167 24.34 -4.74 -3.50
CA ASN A 167 24.76 -4.18 -2.21
C ASN A 167 25.75 -5.08 -1.45
N THR A 168 25.86 -6.36 -1.82
CA THR A 168 26.77 -7.32 -1.16
C THR A 168 28.17 -7.37 -1.79
N SER A 169 28.34 -6.86 -3.01
CA SER A 169 29.60 -6.90 -3.76
C SER A 169 30.53 -5.70 -3.53
N ASN A 170 30.07 -4.64 -2.86
CA ASN A 170 30.86 -3.42 -2.65
C ASN A 170 31.63 -3.34 -1.32
N ASN A 171 31.65 -4.39 -0.50
CA ASN A 171 32.36 -4.39 0.79
C ASN A 171 33.60 -5.30 0.85
N SER A 172 34.13 -5.74 -0.30
CA SER A 172 35.40 -6.47 -0.36
C SER A 172 36.38 -5.80 -1.31
N SER A 173 36.84 -4.61 -0.94
CA SER A 173 38.06 -4.03 -1.52
C SER A 173 38.88 -3.27 -0.47
N HIS A 174 40.06 -3.84 -0.20
CA HIS A 174 41.30 -3.19 0.22
C HIS A 174 41.41 -2.66 1.65
N TYR A 175 42.01 -3.50 2.51
CA TYR A 175 43.02 -3.01 3.45
C TYR A 175 44.36 -3.66 3.07
N TYR A 176 45.33 -2.80 2.73
CA TYR A 176 46.76 -3.11 2.73
C TYR A 176 47.26 -3.34 4.16
#